data_AF-A0A0W8E257-F1
#
_entry.id   AF-A0A0W8E257-F1
#
_cell.length_a   1.000
_cell.length_b   1.000
_cell.length_c   1.000
_cell.angle_alpha   90.00
_cell.angle_beta   90.00
_cell.angle_gamma   90.00
#
_symmetry.space_group_name_H-M   'P 1'
#
loop_
_entity.id
_entity.type
_entity.pdbx_description
1 polymer ?
#
loop_
_entity_poly.entity_id
_entity_poly.type
_entity_poly.pdbx_seq_one_letter_code
_entity_poly.pdbx_strand_id
1 'polypeptide(L)'
;MDIANKLEDFDNHRLSELVINMFHQIMVHHTIYFLEVEHQFGMPAALEIMEKAFPKSYKAQMKRLGKTLGIELEDAIPKVLLDMPQEQLLALIKALGANWLAGDGIWFQSIEQQYSVLDAQRCAGGAVGKFCTFEANSIKKFLGLPDLAGLEGLKQALKFRLYHQVNVQSIIDESPNSIVFYMNECIVQTTRKRKGLDDYPCKSTGVMEYRSFAAAIDHRIVTECVGCPPDCHPEEWYCAWRFSIPTHE
;
A
#
# COMPACT_ATOMS: atom_id res chain seq x y z
N MET A 1 20.78 18.90 31.74
CA MET A 1 19.39 18.41 31.70
C MET A 1 19.44 17.07 32.40
N ASP A 2 18.85 16.95 33.60
CA ASP A 2 18.87 15.68 34.33
C ASP A 2 18.20 14.62 33.45
N ILE A 3 18.94 13.54 33.19
CA ILE A 3 18.45 12.40 32.42
C ILE A 3 17.48 11.67 33.33
N ALA A 4 16.20 11.60 32.95
CA ALA A 4 15.19 10.84 33.67
C ALA A 4 15.64 9.38 33.84
N ASN A 5 15.48 8.83 35.05
CA ASN A 5 15.93 7.46 35.36
C ASN A 5 14.78 6.45 35.32
N LYS A 6 13.53 6.91 35.41
CA LYS A 6 12.31 6.10 35.31
C LYS A 6 11.18 6.86 34.62
N LEU A 7 10.14 6.16 34.17
CA LEU A 7 9.03 6.77 33.44
C LEU A 7 8.26 7.79 34.27
N GLU A 8 8.15 7.56 35.56
CA GLU A 8 7.43 8.43 36.50
C GLU A 8 8.10 9.80 36.69
N ASP A 9 9.33 9.97 36.22
CA ASP A 9 10.03 11.26 36.22
C ASP A 9 9.57 12.16 35.06
N PHE A 10 8.85 11.62 34.08
CA PHE A 10 8.35 12.36 32.92
C PHE A 10 6.99 13.00 33.18
N ASP A 11 6.79 14.19 32.60
CA ASP A 11 5.48 14.82 32.52
C ASP A 11 4.56 14.12 31.48
N ASN A 12 3.29 14.52 31.46
CA ASN A 12 2.31 13.94 30.55
C ASN A 12 2.68 14.10 29.07
N HIS A 13 3.40 15.18 28.70
CA HIS A 13 3.81 15.40 27.32
C HIS A 13 4.84 14.35 26.90
N ARG A 14 5.92 14.21 27.67
CA ARG A 14 6.98 13.21 27.44
C ARG A 14 6.45 11.78 27.49
N LEU A 15 5.53 11.47 28.40
CA LEU A 15 4.86 10.18 28.45
C LEU A 15 4.01 9.93 27.19
N SER A 16 3.31 10.94 26.69
CA SER A 16 2.50 10.81 25.46
C SER A 16 3.37 10.58 24.22
N GLU A 17 4.50 11.29 24.11
CA GLU A 17 5.49 11.04 23.05
C GLU A 17 6.03 9.62 23.11
N LEU A 18 6.31 9.11 24.30
CA LEU A 18 6.76 7.73 24.48
C LEU A 18 5.71 6.72 24.02
N VAL A 19 4.43 6.95 24.32
CA VAL A 19 3.33 6.10 23.84
C VAL A 19 3.31 6.05 22.31
N ILE A 20 3.39 7.20 21.64
CA ILE A 20 3.43 7.28 20.17
C ILE A 20 4.65 6.53 19.62
N ASN A 21 5.83 6.72 20.23
CA ASN A 21 7.05 6.02 19.84
C ASN A 21 6.92 4.49 20.01
N MET A 22 6.33 4.02 21.10
CA MET A 22 6.10 2.59 21.32
C MET A 22 5.13 2.00 20.29
N PHE A 23 4.09 2.73 19.89
CA PHE A 23 3.22 2.31 18.78
C PHE A 23 3.98 2.16 17.47
N HIS A 24 4.83 3.14 17.15
CA HIS A 24 5.69 3.07 15.97
C HIS A 24 6.64 1.87 16.02
N GLN A 25 7.29 1.62 17.15
CA GLN A 25 8.17 0.46 17.36
C GLN A 25 7.43 -0.87 17.16
N ILE A 26 6.18 -0.98 17.62
CA ILE A 26 5.35 -2.17 17.40
C ILE A 26 5.09 -2.38 15.90
N MET A 27 4.73 -1.34 15.16
CA MET A 27 4.50 -1.43 13.72
C MET A 27 5.77 -1.84 12.96
N VAL A 28 6.91 -1.21 13.28
CA VAL A 28 8.20 -1.54 12.67
C VAL A 28 8.59 -2.98 12.98
N HIS A 29 8.48 -3.42 14.23
CA HIS A 29 8.81 -4.79 14.64
C HIS A 29 7.92 -5.84 13.95
N HIS A 30 6.63 -5.53 13.77
CA HIS A 30 5.71 -6.40 13.03
C HIS A 30 6.17 -6.58 11.57
N THR A 31 6.56 -5.49 10.90
CA THR A 31 7.07 -5.52 9.53
C THR A 31 8.44 -6.20 9.44
N ILE A 32 9.33 -6.03 10.43
CA ILE A 32 10.62 -6.73 10.48
C ILE A 32 10.42 -8.24 10.52
N TYR A 33 9.49 -8.75 11.34
CA TYR A 33 9.18 -10.17 11.36
C TYR A 33 8.70 -10.68 10.00
N PHE A 34 7.85 -9.91 9.32
CA PHE A 34 7.39 -10.27 7.98
C PHE A 34 8.55 -10.34 6.98
N LEU A 35 9.43 -9.34 6.98
CA LEU A 35 10.60 -9.28 6.10
C LEU A 35 11.62 -10.39 6.41
N GLU A 36 11.79 -10.75 7.69
CA GLU A 36 12.68 -11.86 8.07
C GLU A 36 12.12 -13.21 7.61
N VAL A 37 10.81 -13.43 7.75
CA VAL A 37 10.17 -14.64 7.22
C VAL A 37 10.27 -14.69 5.69
N GLU A 38 10.09 -13.55 5.01
CA GLU A 38 10.31 -13.45 3.57
C GLU A 38 11.76 -13.80 3.20
N HIS A 39 12.74 -13.31 3.97
CA HIS A 39 14.16 -13.58 3.73
C HIS A 39 14.50 -15.07 3.91
N GLN A 40 13.98 -15.71 4.95
CA GLN A 40 14.30 -17.11 5.30
C GLN A 40 13.50 -18.13 4.47
N PHE A 41 12.24 -17.84 4.16
CA PHE A 41 11.29 -18.82 3.61
C PHE A 41 10.60 -18.36 2.32
N GLY A 42 10.88 -17.15 1.85
CA GLY A 42 10.28 -16.56 0.66
C GLY A 42 8.93 -15.90 0.92
N MET A 43 8.53 -15.04 -0.03
CA MET A 43 7.28 -14.27 0.03
C MET A 43 6.01 -15.15 0.20
N PRO A 44 5.83 -16.29 -0.48
CA PRO A 44 4.63 -17.10 -0.29
C PRO A 44 4.41 -17.56 1.16
N ALA A 45 5.48 -18.03 1.82
CA ALA A 45 5.41 -18.43 3.23
C ALA A 45 5.16 -17.22 4.15
N ALA A 46 5.79 -16.07 3.86
CA ALA A 46 5.57 -14.84 4.60
C ALA A 46 4.10 -14.38 4.57
N LEU A 47 3.45 -14.43 3.40
CA LEU A 47 2.03 -14.12 3.26
C LEU A 47 1.15 -15.10 4.05
N GLU A 48 1.38 -16.41 3.92
CA GLU A 48 0.58 -17.42 4.65
C GLU A 48 0.72 -17.26 6.18
N ILE A 49 1.92 -16.97 6.66
CA ILE A 49 2.16 -16.71 8.07
C ILE A 49 1.50 -15.39 8.50
N MET A 50 1.59 -14.33 7.70
CA MET A 50 0.95 -13.04 7.96
C MET A 50 -0.57 -13.18 8.09
N GLU A 51 -1.22 -13.95 7.21
CA GLU A 51 -2.66 -14.25 7.25
C GLU A 51 -3.10 -14.85 8.60
N LYS A 52 -2.22 -15.64 9.24
CA LYS A 52 -2.48 -16.26 10.55
C LYS A 52 -2.09 -15.35 11.71
N ALA A 53 -1.01 -14.58 11.55
CA ALA A 53 -0.41 -13.77 12.61
C ALA A 53 -1.19 -12.46 12.84
N PHE A 54 -1.57 -11.76 11.76
CA PHE A 54 -2.20 -10.44 11.85
C PHE A 54 -3.55 -10.46 12.60
N PRO A 55 -4.54 -11.33 12.30
CA PRO A 55 -5.81 -11.31 13.02
C PRO A 55 -5.65 -11.59 14.52
N LYS A 56 -4.72 -12.48 14.88
CA LYS A 56 -4.41 -12.82 16.28
C LYS A 56 -3.74 -11.65 17.00
N SER A 57 -2.72 -11.04 16.36
CA SER A 57 -1.98 -9.92 16.94
C SER A 57 -2.87 -8.68 17.06
N TYR A 58 -3.68 -8.38 16.04
CA TYR A 58 -4.66 -7.30 16.04
C TYR A 58 -5.67 -7.46 17.16
N LYS A 59 -6.34 -8.62 17.26
CA LYS A 59 -7.33 -8.87 18.32
C LYS A 59 -6.73 -8.74 19.72
N ALA A 60 -5.51 -9.23 19.93
CA ALA A 60 -4.82 -9.11 21.21
C ALA A 60 -4.46 -7.65 21.54
N GLN A 61 -3.95 -6.89 20.57
CA GLN A 61 -3.61 -5.48 20.71
C GLN A 61 -4.85 -4.65 20.99
N MET A 62 -5.89 -4.77 20.16
CA MET A 62 -7.13 -4.01 20.31
C MET A 62 -7.80 -4.29 21.64
N LYS A 63 -7.88 -5.56 22.08
CA LYS A 63 -8.44 -5.89 23.41
C LYS A 63 -7.70 -5.17 24.55
N ARG A 64 -6.37 -5.10 24.50
CA ARG A 64 -5.55 -4.44 25.54
C ARG A 64 -5.70 -2.92 25.47
N LEU A 65 -5.56 -2.35 24.28
CA LEU A 65 -5.63 -0.91 24.05
C LEU A 65 -7.02 -0.36 24.32
N GLY A 66 -8.06 -1.05 23.86
CA GLY A 66 -9.45 -0.65 24.10
C GLY A 66 -9.78 -0.63 25.59
N LYS A 67 -9.31 -1.62 26.37
CA LYS A 67 -9.44 -1.59 27.83
C LYS A 67 -8.73 -0.39 28.45
N THR A 68 -7.50 -0.09 28.02
CA THR A 68 -6.69 1.00 28.60
C THR A 68 -7.19 2.39 28.20
N LEU A 69 -7.65 2.56 26.96
CA LEU A 69 -8.07 3.84 26.38
C LEU A 69 -9.58 4.08 26.50
N GLY A 70 -10.35 3.12 27.03
CA GLY A 70 -11.81 3.21 27.11
C GLY A 70 -12.52 3.12 25.75
N ILE A 71 -11.92 2.44 24.76
CA ILE A 71 -12.51 2.26 23.43
C ILE A 71 -13.34 0.97 23.44
N GLU A 72 -14.64 1.11 23.18
CA GLU A 72 -15.56 -0.02 23.00
C GLU A 72 -15.28 -0.75 21.69
N LEU A 73 -15.29 -2.09 21.73
CA LEU A 73 -15.06 -2.95 20.57
C LEU A 73 -16.27 -3.87 20.37
N GLU A 74 -16.64 -4.09 19.11
CA GLU A 74 -17.58 -5.11 18.67
C GLU A 74 -16.89 -5.95 17.59
N ASP A 75 -16.83 -7.27 17.78
CA ASP A 75 -16.08 -8.21 16.91
C ASP A 75 -14.63 -7.79 16.60
N ALA A 76 -13.96 -7.22 17.61
CA ALA A 76 -12.61 -6.65 17.54
C ALA A 76 -12.47 -5.38 16.67
N ILE A 77 -13.56 -4.81 16.18
CA ILE A 77 -13.62 -3.54 15.47
C ILE A 77 -13.97 -2.43 16.48
N PRO A 78 -13.26 -1.29 16.51
CA PRO A 78 -13.69 -0.12 17.27
C PRO A 78 -15.10 0.31 16.90
N LYS A 79 -15.98 0.41 17.91
CA LYS A 79 -17.39 0.76 17.69
C LYS A 79 -17.57 2.13 17.01
N VAL A 80 -16.65 3.06 17.27
CA VAL A 80 -16.58 4.35 16.57
C VAL A 80 -16.49 4.21 15.04
N LEU A 81 -15.91 3.12 14.53
CA LEU A 81 -15.88 2.85 13.08
C LEU A 81 -17.19 2.20 12.60
N LEU A 82 -17.82 1.35 13.42
CA LEU A 82 -19.09 0.70 13.06
C LEU A 82 -20.25 1.69 13.03
N ASP A 83 -20.26 2.62 13.97
CA ASP A 83 -21.30 3.66 14.10
C ASP A 83 -21.05 4.85 13.14
N MET A 84 -19.91 4.86 12.43
CA MET A 84 -19.55 5.95 11.54
C MET A 84 -20.43 5.94 10.27
N PRO A 85 -20.98 7.10 9.84
CA PRO A 85 -21.71 7.18 8.59
C PRO A 85 -20.87 6.72 7.41
N GLN A 86 -21.48 6.03 6.45
CA GLN A 86 -20.79 5.46 5.29
C GLN A 86 -19.92 6.49 4.54
N GLU A 87 -20.40 7.72 4.35
CA GLU A 87 -19.63 8.79 3.70
C GLU A 87 -18.33 9.12 4.45
N GLN A 88 -18.38 9.14 5.79
CA GLN A 88 -17.20 9.39 6.62
C GLN A 88 -16.22 8.21 6.60
N LEU A 89 -16.71 6.96 6.55
CA LEU A 89 -15.87 5.78 6.36
C LEU A 89 -15.14 5.82 5.02
N LEU A 90 -15.84 6.19 3.94
CA LEU A 90 -15.24 6.36 2.62
C LEU A 90 -14.20 7.49 2.61
N ALA A 91 -14.48 8.61 3.29
CA ALA A 91 -13.53 9.69 3.45
C ALA A 91 -12.29 9.26 4.26
N LEU A 92 -12.47 8.45 5.31
CA LEU A 92 -11.37 7.89 6.09
C LEU A 92 -10.49 6.95 5.25
N ILE A 93 -11.10 6.07 4.45
CA ILE A 93 -10.38 5.18 3.51
C ILE A 93 -9.55 6.01 2.52
N LYS A 94 -10.12 7.09 1.98
CA LYS A 94 -9.38 8.02 1.11
C LYS A 94 -8.22 8.72 1.84
N ALA A 95 -8.43 9.15 3.08
CA ALA A 95 -7.39 9.77 3.88
C ALA A 95 -6.24 8.78 4.19
N LEU A 96 -6.56 7.50 4.42
CA LEU A 96 -5.54 6.44 4.60
C LEU A 96 -4.70 6.24 3.34
N GLY A 97 -5.32 6.25 2.15
CA GLY A 97 -4.60 6.22 0.87
C GLY A 97 -3.66 7.42 0.70
N ALA A 98 -4.11 8.62 1.07
CA ALA A 98 -3.29 9.83 1.01
C ALA A 98 -2.12 9.79 2.02
N ASN A 99 -2.37 9.27 3.22
CA ASN A 99 -1.36 9.12 4.26
C ASN A 99 -0.28 8.11 3.85
N TRP A 100 -0.66 6.99 3.24
CA TRP A 100 0.29 6.02 2.69
C TRP A 100 1.19 6.66 1.62
N LEU A 101 0.59 7.39 0.65
CA LEU A 101 1.36 8.03 -0.41
C LEU A 101 2.30 9.12 0.12
N ALA A 102 1.87 9.90 1.10
CA ALA A 102 2.73 10.87 1.77
C ALA A 102 3.90 10.17 2.47
N GLY A 103 3.65 9.05 3.14
CA GLY A 103 4.68 8.23 3.78
C GLY A 103 5.72 7.71 2.78
N ASP A 104 5.29 7.20 1.62
CA ASP A 104 6.17 6.75 0.55
C ASP A 104 7.10 7.88 0.06
N GLY A 105 6.53 9.07 -0.18
CA GLY A 105 7.29 10.26 -0.55
C GLY A 105 8.27 10.74 0.52
N ILE A 106 7.91 10.66 1.80
CA ILE A 106 8.78 11.03 2.92
C ILE A 106 9.98 10.06 3.01
N TRP A 107 9.76 8.76 2.85
CA TRP A 107 10.86 7.78 2.81
C TRP A 107 11.80 8.04 1.63
N PHE A 108 11.24 8.27 0.44
CA PHE A 108 12.02 8.58 -0.75
C PHE A 108 12.92 9.80 -0.52
N GLN A 109 12.33 10.92 -0.06
CA GLN A 109 13.07 12.15 0.20
C GLN A 109 14.12 11.98 1.30
N SER A 110 13.82 11.21 2.34
CA SER A 110 14.77 10.96 3.44
C SER A 110 16.00 10.20 2.95
N ILE A 111 15.82 9.21 2.07
CA ILE A 111 16.93 8.45 1.48
C ILE A 111 17.70 9.33 0.49
N GLU A 112 16.99 10.09 -0.35
CA GLU A 112 17.61 11.00 -1.31
C GLU A 112 18.50 12.04 -0.62
N GLN A 113 18.03 12.62 0.49
CA GLN A 113 18.78 13.62 1.26
C GLN A 113 20.04 13.06 1.92
N GLN A 114 20.03 11.78 2.32
CA GLN A 114 21.15 11.15 3.02
C GLN A 114 22.13 10.45 2.08
N TYR A 115 21.65 9.99 0.93
CA TYR A 115 22.42 9.20 -0.03
C TYR A 115 22.31 9.79 -1.44
N SER A 116 21.43 9.24 -2.28
CA SER A 116 21.25 9.71 -3.66
C SER A 116 19.82 9.42 -4.14
N VAL A 117 19.40 10.15 -5.17
CA VAL A 117 18.13 9.86 -5.88
C VAL A 117 18.09 8.43 -6.42
N LEU A 118 19.23 7.89 -6.86
CA LEU A 118 19.32 6.53 -7.38
C LEU A 118 19.09 5.49 -6.29
N ASP A 119 19.62 5.71 -5.09
CA ASP A 119 19.39 4.82 -3.95
C ASP A 119 17.94 4.92 -3.46
N ALA A 120 17.36 6.12 -3.44
CA ALA A 120 15.94 6.31 -3.16
C ALA A 120 15.04 5.56 -4.16
N GLN A 121 15.35 5.64 -5.46
CA GLN A 121 14.64 4.88 -6.50
C GLN A 121 14.77 3.36 -6.33
N ARG A 122 15.97 2.86 -6.01
CA ARG A 122 16.17 1.42 -5.76
C ARG A 122 15.38 0.94 -4.54
N CYS A 123 15.44 1.69 -3.44
CA CYS A 123 14.70 1.37 -2.22
C CYS A 123 13.19 1.42 -2.44
N ALA A 124 12.68 2.48 -3.07
CA ALA A 124 11.26 2.61 -3.40
C ALA A 124 10.78 1.50 -4.35
N GLY A 125 11.55 1.19 -5.39
CA GLY A 125 11.24 0.08 -6.32
C GLY A 125 11.19 -1.29 -5.64
N GLY A 126 12.14 -1.56 -4.75
CA GLY A 126 12.15 -2.79 -3.95
C GLY A 126 10.99 -2.87 -2.96
N ALA A 127 10.69 -1.76 -2.28
CA ALA A 127 9.60 -1.67 -1.32
C ALA A 127 8.23 -1.80 -1.99
N VAL A 128 7.98 -1.10 -3.10
CA VAL A 128 6.69 -1.13 -3.80
C VAL A 128 6.37 -2.52 -4.36
N GLY A 129 7.36 -3.23 -4.90
CA GLY A 129 7.14 -4.58 -5.43
C GLY A 129 6.65 -5.54 -4.35
N LYS A 130 7.35 -5.58 -3.20
CA LYS A 130 6.95 -6.38 -2.04
C LYS A 130 5.59 -5.95 -1.47
N PHE A 131 5.39 -4.64 -1.33
CA PHE A 131 4.15 -4.08 -0.83
C PHE A 131 2.97 -4.43 -1.73
N CYS A 132 3.10 -4.31 -3.05
CA CYS A 132 2.02 -4.62 -3.99
C CYS A 132 1.66 -6.10 -4.02
N THR A 133 2.63 -7.00 -3.84
CA THR A 133 2.33 -8.43 -3.65
C THR A 133 1.54 -8.67 -2.36
N PHE A 134 1.92 -8.02 -1.26
CA PHE A 134 1.16 -8.08 0.00
C PHE A 134 -0.23 -7.44 -0.13
N GLU A 135 -0.35 -6.26 -0.73
CA GLU A 135 -1.58 -5.52 -0.95
C GLU A 135 -2.57 -6.35 -1.78
N ALA A 136 -2.10 -6.93 -2.89
CA ALA A 136 -2.90 -7.80 -3.73
C ALA A 136 -3.41 -9.03 -2.96
N ASN A 137 -2.55 -9.72 -2.19
CA ASN A 137 -2.97 -10.88 -1.39
C ASN A 137 -4.01 -10.48 -0.32
N SER A 138 -3.78 -9.38 0.39
CA SER A 138 -4.71 -8.83 1.39
C SER A 138 -6.07 -8.51 0.78
N ILE A 139 -6.11 -7.81 -0.36
CA ILE A 139 -7.33 -7.50 -1.11
C ILE A 139 -8.01 -8.77 -1.60
N LYS A 140 -7.25 -9.74 -2.13
CA LYS A 140 -7.78 -11.02 -2.62
C LYS A 140 -8.56 -11.74 -1.52
N LYS A 141 -8.02 -11.77 -0.29
CA LYS A 141 -8.68 -12.35 0.87
C LYS A 141 -9.90 -11.55 1.31
N PHE A 142 -9.78 -10.21 1.36
CA PHE A 142 -10.89 -9.34 1.72
C PHE A 142 -12.10 -9.51 0.78
N LEU A 143 -11.84 -9.68 -0.52
CA LEU A 143 -12.88 -9.86 -1.54
C LEU A 143 -13.31 -11.33 -1.75
N GLY A 144 -12.62 -12.30 -1.13
CA GLY A 144 -12.88 -13.72 -1.34
C GLY A 144 -12.58 -14.21 -2.77
N LEU A 145 -11.60 -13.59 -3.44
CA LEU A 145 -11.20 -13.95 -4.80
C LEU A 145 -10.40 -15.28 -4.80
N PRO A 146 -10.54 -16.13 -5.83
CA PRO A 146 -9.79 -17.38 -5.93
C PRO A 146 -8.31 -17.12 -6.26
N ASP A 147 -7.46 -18.14 -6.14
CA ASP A 147 -6.03 -17.99 -6.44
C ASP A 147 -5.72 -17.65 -7.90
N LEU A 148 -6.60 -18.07 -8.80
CA LEU A 148 -6.55 -17.77 -10.23
C LEU A 148 -7.74 -16.88 -10.59
N ALA A 149 -7.74 -15.66 -10.07
CA ALA A 149 -8.88 -14.74 -10.20
C ALA A 149 -9.06 -14.16 -11.62
N GLY A 150 -8.06 -14.32 -12.49
CA GLY A 150 -8.07 -13.82 -13.86
C GLY A 150 -8.19 -12.29 -13.95
N LEU A 151 -8.50 -11.80 -15.15
CA LEU A 151 -8.63 -10.37 -15.42
C LEU A 151 -9.82 -9.73 -14.70
N GLU A 152 -10.93 -10.45 -14.51
CA GLU A 152 -12.08 -9.96 -13.73
C GLU A 152 -11.72 -9.75 -12.26
N GLY A 153 -10.98 -10.70 -11.67
CA GLY A 153 -10.45 -10.55 -10.32
C GLY A 153 -9.50 -9.37 -10.21
N LEU A 154 -8.63 -9.15 -11.20
CA LEU A 154 -7.74 -8.00 -11.25
C LEU A 154 -8.52 -6.68 -11.34
N LYS A 155 -9.54 -6.59 -12.20
CA LYS A 155 -10.41 -5.41 -12.32
C LYS A 155 -11.10 -5.05 -11.01
N GLN A 156 -11.54 -6.06 -10.25
CA GLN A 156 -12.12 -5.83 -8.93
C GLN A 156 -11.04 -5.37 -7.95
N ALA A 157 -9.93 -6.10 -7.82
CA ALA A 157 -8.89 -5.83 -6.85
C ALA A 157 -8.24 -4.44 -7.01
N LEU A 158 -8.04 -3.97 -8.25
CA LEU A 158 -7.48 -2.64 -8.52
C LEU A 158 -8.26 -1.50 -7.84
N LYS A 159 -9.57 -1.66 -7.62
CA LYS A 159 -10.44 -0.64 -6.99
C LYS A 159 -10.28 -0.54 -5.46
N PHE A 160 -9.66 -1.54 -4.83
CA PHE A 160 -9.50 -1.62 -3.37
C PHE A 160 -8.09 -1.22 -2.91
N ARG A 161 -7.21 -0.84 -3.84
CA ARG A 161 -5.85 -0.39 -3.53
C ARG A 161 -5.86 0.94 -2.77
N LEU A 162 -4.84 1.17 -1.94
CA LEU A 162 -4.60 2.49 -1.32
C LEU A 162 -4.42 3.56 -2.39
N TYR A 163 -3.68 3.22 -3.45
CA TYR A 163 -3.39 4.13 -4.55
C TYR A 163 -4.61 4.43 -5.43
N HIS A 164 -5.64 3.56 -5.43
CA HIS A 164 -6.90 3.85 -6.10
C HIS A 164 -7.65 5.01 -5.43
N GLN A 165 -7.59 5.11 -4.10
CA GLN A 165 -8.40 6.06 -3.35
C GLN A 165 -8.02 7.54 -3.56
N VAL A 166 -6.81 7.78 -4.09
CA VAL A 166 -6.23 9.12 -4.25
C VAL A 166 -6.10 9.57 -5.71
N ASN A 167 -6.50 8.74 -6.66
CA ASN A 167 -6.32 8.95 -8.08
C ASN A 167 -7.61 8.70 -8.85
N VAL A 168 -7.69 9.15 -10.11
CA VAL A 168 -8.79 8.84 -11.02
C VAL A 168 -8.29 7.85 -12.06
N GLN A 169 -9.02 6.75 -12.23
CA GLN A 169 -8.56 5.60 -13.01
C GLN A 169 -9.72 4.99 -13.80
N SER A 170 -9.40 4.42 -14.95
CA SER A 170 -10.35 3.70 -15.80
C SER A 170 -9.73 2.40 -16.30
N ILE A 171 -10.58 1.44 -16.65
CA ILE A 171 -10.17 0.15 -17.22
C ILE A 171 -11.01 -0.09 -18.46
N ILE A 172 -10.35 -0.39 -19.57
CA ILE A 172 -10.97 -0.74 -20.85
C ILE A 172 -10.69 -2.20 -21.14
N ASP A 173 -11.73 -2.94 -21.50
CA ASP A 173 -11.59 -4.28 -22.07
C ASP A 173 -11.13 -4.13 -23.53
N GLU A 174 -9.89 -4.53 -23.82
CA GLU A 174 -9.29 -4.45 -25.17
C GLU A 174 -9.63 -5.72 -25.98
N SER A 175 -9.73 -6.87 -25.29
CA SER A 175 -10.13 -8.15 -25.87
C SER A 175 -10.64 -9.11 -24.78
N PRO A 176 -11.13 -10.33 -25.11
CA PRO A 176 -11.50 -11.32 -24.10
C PRO A 176 -10.37 -11.76 -23.16
N ASN A 177 -9.11 -11.55 -23.56
CA ASN A 177 -7.93 -11.93 -22.77
C ASN A 177 -6.98 -10.76 -22.50
N SER A 178 -7.40 -9.51 -22.71
CA SER A 178 -6.62 -8.32 -22.35
C SER A 178 -7.48 -7.13 -21.90
N ILE A 179 -6.96 -6.42 -20.91
CA ILE A 179 -7.49 -5.14 -20.43
C ILE A 179 -6.39 -4.08 -20.44
N VAL A 180 -6.76 -2.82 -20.56
CA VAL A 180 -5.87 -1.67 -20.39
C VAL A 180 -6.36 -0.81 -19.24
N PHE A 181 -5.50 -0.62 -18.25
CA PHE A 181 -5.71 0.28 -17.12
C PHE A 181 -5.09 1.64 -17.42
N TYR A 182 -5.86 2.71 -17.22
CA TYR A 182 -5.41 4.09 -17.34
C TYR A 182 -5.41 4.78 -15.98
N MET A 183 -4.29 5.43 -15.67
CA MET A 183 -4.18 6.42 -14.60
C MET A 183 -4.54 7.79 -15.16
N ASN A 184 -5.85 8.10 -15.21
CA ASN A 184 -6.35 9.35 -15.77
C ASN A 184 -5.86 10.58 -15.00
N GLU A 185 -5.95 10.55 -13.68
CA GLU A 185 -5.36 11.57 -12.82
C GLU A 185 -4.43 10.92 -11.79
N CYS A 186 -3.17 11.35 -11.77
CA CYS A 186 -2.19 10.96 -10.78
C CYS A 186 -1.90 12.15 -9.85
N ILE A 187 -2.16 12.02 -8.55
CA ILE A 187 -1.92 13.09 -7.58
C ILE A 187 -0.45 13.52 -7.54
N VAL A 188 0.49 12.59 -7.79
CA VAL A 188 1.92 12.91 -7.86
C VAL A 188 2.22 13.80 -9.07
N GLN A 189 1.79 13.39 -10.27
CA GLN A 189 2.07 14.14 -11.49
C GLN A 189 1.31 15.47 -11.54
N THR A 190 0.04 15.48 -11.16
CA THR A 190 -0.74 16.72 -11.07
C THR A 190 -0.15 17.71 -10.06
N THR A 191 0.38 17.24 -8.92
CA THR A 191 1.09 18.10 -7.97
C THR A 191 2.37 18.68 -8.56
N ARG A 192 3.13 17.90 -9.33
CA ARG A 192 4.35 18.37 -10.02
C ARG A 192 4.04 19.38 -11.10
N LYS A 193 3.04 19.10 -11.95
CA LYS A 193 2.54 20.03 -12.97
C LYS A 193 2.10 21.36 -12.35
N ARG A 194 1.39 21.35 -11.23
CA ARG A 194 1.02 22.57 -10.47
C ARG A 194 2.23 23.36 -9.96
N LYS A 195 3.35 22.68 -9.70
CA LYS A 195 4.63 23.29 -9.28
C LYS A 195 5.51 23.69 -10.47
N GLY A 196 5.06 23.51 -11.70
CA GLY A 196 5.86 23.77 -12.91
C GLY A 196 7.05 22.82 -13.05
N LEU A 197 6.98 21.62 -12.46
CA LEU A 197 8.00 20.58 -12.57
C LEU A 197 7.62 19.59 -13.67
N ASP A 198 8.63 19.06 -14.35
CA ASP A 198 8.46 17.94 -15.29
C ASP A 198 7.85 16.71 -14.61
N ASP A 199 7.19 15.86 -15.40
CA ASP A 199 6.64 14.61 -14.91
C ASP A 199 7.72 13.74 -14.25
N TYR A 200 7.37 13.16 -13.11
CA TYR A 200 8.26 12.27 -12.39
C TYR A 200 8.46 10.98 -13.19
N PRO A 201 9.70 10.52 -13.44
CA PRO A 201 9.98 9.34 -14.24
C PRO A 201 9.66 8.03 -13.49
N CYS A 202 8.37 7.73 -13.27
CA CYS A 202 7.89 6.60 -12.48
C CYS A 202 7.84 5.25 -13.20
N LYS A 203 8.20 5.15 -14.48
CA LYS A 203 8.09 3.91 -15.27
C LYS A 203 8.75 2.70 -14.60
N SER A 204 9.98 2.84 -14.10
CA SER A 204 10.70 1.72 -13.45
C SER A 204 9.96 1.20 -12.21
N THR A 205 9.50 2.11 -11.35
CA THR A 205 8.70 1.80 -10.16
C THR A 205 7.35 1.19 -10.55
N GLY A 206 6.68 1.77 -11.55
CA GLY A 206 5.39 1.29 -12.05
C GLY A 206 5.47 -0.14 -12.60
N VAL A 207 6.55 -0.50 -13.31
CA VAL A 207 6.74 -1.88 -13.79
C VAL A 207 6.77 -2.86 -12.62
N MET A 208 7.48 -2.52 -11.54
CA MET A 208 7.53 -3.36 -10.34
C MET A 208 6.17 -3.42 -9.65
N GLU A 209 5.51 -2.28 -9.49
CA GLU A 209 4.19 -2.14 -8.86
C GLU A 209 3.13 -3.01 -9.55
N TYR A 210 2.83 -2.73 -10.82
CA TYR A 210 1.72 -3.34 -11.54
C TYR A 210 1.99 -4.80 -11.90
N ARG A 211 3.25 -5.18 -12.16
CA ARG A 211 3.61 -6.59 -12.38
C ARG A 211 3.45 -7.41 -11.11
N SER A 212 3.95 -6.92 -9.98
CA SER A 212 3.90 -7.65 -8.71
C SER A 212 2.46 -7.75 -8.18
N PHE A 213 1.66 -6.69 -8.35
CA PHE A 213 0.24 -6.70 -8.00
C PHE A 213 -0.54 -7.71 -8.85
N ALA A 214 -0.44 -7.61 -10.19
CA ALA A 214 -1.19 -8.48 -11.09
C ALA A 214 -0.82 -9.96 -10.93
N ALA A 215 0.48 -10.28 -10.81
CA ALA A 215 0.93 -11.65 -10.61
C ALA A 215 0.47 -12.25 -9.27
N ALA A 216 0.28 -11.43 -8.23
CA ALA A 216 -0.25 -11.88 -6.94
C ALA A 216 -1.77 -12.13 -6.96
N ILE A 217 -2.50 -11.45 -7.86
CA ILE A 217 -3.91 -11.74 -8.14
C ILE A 217 -4.05 -13.04 -8.94
N ASP A 218 -3.27 -13.18 -10.01
CA ASP A 218 -3.21 -14.39 -10.83
C ASP A 218 -1.85 -14.42 -11.55
N HIS A 219 -1.03 -15.43 -11.25
CA HIS A 219 0.35 -15.53 -11.75
C HIS A 219 0.46 -15.68 -13.28
N ARG A 220 -0.65 -15.97 -13.96
CA ARG A 220 -0.71 -16.09 -15.42
C ARG A 220 -0.83 -14.75 -16.12
N ILE A 221 -1.16 -13.67 -15.38
CA ILE A 221 -1.30 -12.34 -15.95
C ILE A 221 0.07 -11.79 -16.30
N VAL A 222 0.21 -11.38 -17.56
CA VAL A 222 1.35 -10.64 -18.08
C VAL A 222 1.02 -9.15 -18.05
N THR A 223 1.96 -8.35 -17.55
CA THR A 223 1.83 -6.89 -17.47
C THR A 223 2.78 -6.24 -18.46
N GLU A 224 2.26 -5.34 -19.28
CA GLU A 224 3.01 -4.53 -20.24
C GLU A 224 2.78 -3.03 -19.97
N CYS A 225 3.85 -2.24 -20.01
CA CYS A 225 3.76 -0.78 -19.94
C CYS A 225 3.36 -0.23 -21.32
N VAL A 226 2.15 0.32 -21.45
CA VAL A 226 1.71 1.00 -22.68
C VAL A 226 2.35 2.38 -22.79
N GLY A 227 2.46 3.09 -21.67
CA GLY A 227 3.16 4.36 -21.58
C GLY A 227 3.22 4.83 -20.13
N CYS A 228 4.36 5.37 -19.71
CA CYS A 228 4.54 5.92 -18.37
C CYS A 228 5.74 6.87 -18.37
N PRO A 229 5.66 8.04 -17.72
CA PRO A 229 6.78 8.95 -17.57
C PRO A 229 8.09 8.22 -17.19
N PRO A 230 9.20 8.51 -17.87
CA PRO A 230 9.43 9.67 -18.74
C PRO A 230 8.99 9.50 -20.20
N ASP A 231 8.32 8.39 -20.56
CA ASP A 231 7.74 8.26 -21.90
C ASP A 231 6.72 9.37 -22.15
N CYS A 232 6.60 9.81 -23.41
CA CYS A 232 5.50 10.67 -23.82
C CYS A 232 4.16 9.96 -23.59
N HIS A 233 3.17 10.70 -23.11
CA HIS A 233 1.81 10.23 -22.92
C HIS A 233 0.83 11.31 -23.40
N PRO A 234 -0.41 10.94 -23.75
CA PRO A 234 -1.40 11.91 -24.18
C PRO A 234 -2.02 12.64 -22.97
N GLU A 235 -2.96 13.57 -23.19
CA GLU A 235 -3.52 14.39 -22.10
C GLU A 235 -4.50 13.62 -21.20
N GLU A 236 -5.08 12.53 -21.70
CA GLU A 236 -6.18 11.79 -21.04
C GLU A 236 -5.70 10.86 -19.91
N TRP A 237 -4.41 10.53 -19.87
CA TRP A 237 -3.83 9.68 -18.85
C TRP A 237 -2.33 9.91 -18.68
N TYR A 238 -1.83 9.72 -17.46
CA TYR A 238 -0.42 9.81 -17.12
C TYR A 238 0.33 8.50 -17.33
N CYS A 239 -0.28 7.37 -16.97
CA CYS A 239 0.30 6.07 -17.29
C CYS A 239 -0.77 5.04 -17.66
N ALA A 240 -0.36 4.08 -18.47
CA ALA A 240 -1.21 3.07 -19.04
C ALA A 240 -0.52 1.69 -18.95
N TRP A 241 -1.28 0.69 -18.50
CA TRP A 241 -0.77 -0.67 -18.27
C TRP A 241 -1.72 -1.68 -18.88
N ARG A 242 -1.20 -2.52 -19.78
CA ARG A 242 -1.94 -3.63 -20.35
C ARG A 242 -1.71 -4.88 -19.50
N PHE A 243 -2.81 -5.56 -19.19
CA PHE A 243 -2.79 -6.85 -18.52
C PHE A 243 -3.43 -7.88 -19.45
N SER A 244 -2.77 -9.01 -19.66
CA SER A 244 -3.28 -10.07 -20.51
C SER A 244 -3.00 -11.45 -19.93
N ILE A 245 -3.80 -12.44 -20.33
CA ILE A 245 -3.51 -13.85 -20.07
C ILE A 245 -3.24 -14.50 -21.43
N PRO A 246 -1.99 -14.92 -21.71
CA PRO A 246 -1.66 -15.58 -22.96
C PRO A 246 -2.50 -16.84 -23.15
N THR A 247 -3.14 -16.96 -24.30
CA THR A 247 -3.71 -18.23 -24.75
C THR A 247 -2.55 -19.04 -25.31
N HIS A 248 -2.19 -20.14 -24.63
CA HIS A 248 -1.32 -21.13 -25.24
C HIS A 248 -2.14 -21.85 -26.32
N GLU A 249 -1.78 -21.63 -27.59
CA GLU A 249 -2.13 -22.55 -28.69
C GLU A 249 -1.22 -23.79 -28.65
#